data_AF-A0A444U055-F1
#
_entry.id   AF-A0A444U055-F1
#
_cell.length_a   1.000
_cell.length_b   1.000
_cell.length_c   1.000
_cell.angle_alpha   90.00
_cell.angle_beta   90.00
_cell.angle_gamma   90.00
#
_symmetry.space_group_name_H-M   'P 1'
#
loop_
_entity.id
_entity.type
_entity.pdbx_description
1 polymer ?
#
loop_
_entity_poly.entity_id
_entity_poly.type
_entity_poly.pdbx_seq_one_letter_code
_entity_poly.pdbx_strand_id
1 'polypeptide(L)'
;MHKLDIVDKPGTAKPVSTNDSGVQTAAKIATYEFNNRSNDIFLFKVSAIDEAKVQVVKGIKYIMEVKITRTVCRKKGNPDLEKCQFQPDGKLKQVFQ
;
A
#
# COMPACT_ATOMS: atom_id res chain seq x y z
N MET A 1 9.95 -34.42 19.30
CA MET A 1 11.37 -34.10 19.01
C MET A 1 11.63 -34.70 17.63
N HIS A 2 11.68 -33.96 16.53
CA HIS A 2 12.74 -33.03 16.16
C HIS A 2 12.20 -31.67 15.67
N LYS A 3 12.93 -30.63 16.04
CA LYS A 3 12.74 -29.22 15.68
C LYS A 3 12.51 -29.06 14.17
N LEU A 4 11.42 -28.38 13.79
CA LEU A 4 11.44 -27.55 12.59
C LEU A 4 12.35 -26.38 12.91
N ASP A 5 13.65 -26.58 12.75
CA ASP A 5 14.63 -25.51 12.69
C ASP A 5 14.35 -24.73 11.40
N ILE A 6 13.28 -23.92 11.37
CA ILE A 6 13.30 -22.71 10.55
C ILE A 6 14.38 -21.86 11.20
N VAL A 7 15.60 -22.02 10.69
CA VAL A 7 16.70 -21.13 11.00
C VAL A 7 16.25 -19.76 10.52
N ASP A 8 15.66 -18.99 11.42
CA ASP A 8 15.32 -17.59 11.21
C ASP A 8 16.62 -16.82 11.05
N LYS A 9 17.18 -16.88 9.84
CA LYS A 9 18.37 -16.12 9.48
C LYS A 9 18.02 -14.63 9.62
N PRO A 10 18.87 -13.83 10.29
CA PRO A 10 18.71 -12.38 10.30
C PRO A 10 18.52 -11.87 8.87
N GLY A 11 17.49 -11.04 8.67
CA GLY A 11 17.14 -10.56 7.34
C GLY A 11 16.24 -11.48 6.51
N THR A 12 15.64 -12.53 7.07
CA THR A 12 14.54 -13.24 6.38
C THR A 12 13.24 -12.46 6.52
N ALA A 13 12.45 -12.36 5.44
CA ALA A 13 11.13 -11.73 5.49
C ALA A 13 10.13 -12.66 6.20
N LYS A 14 9.46 -12.16 7.23
CA LYS A 14 8.46 -12.92 8.00
C LYS A 14 7.06 -12.33 7.79
N PRO A 15 5.99 -13.15 7.79
CA PRO A 15 4.63 -12.63 7.78
C PRO A 15 4.39 -11.63 8.91
N VAL A 16 3.65 -10.57 8.63
CA VAL A 16 3.19 -9.57 9.60
C VAL A 16 1.71 -9.29 9.36
N SER A 17 0.98 -8.93 10.41
CA SER A 17 -0.45 -8.60 10.30
C SER A 17 -0.66 -7.43 9.34
N THR A 18 -1.68 -7.52 8.49
CA THR A 18 -2.09 -6.40 7.62
C THR A 18 -2.65 -5.22 8.42
N ASN A 19 -3.07 -5.45 9.67
CA ASN A 19 -3.51 -4.41 10.62
C ASN A 19 -2.35 -3.80 11.43
N ASP A 20 -1.12 -4.26 11.24
CA ASP A 20 0.05 -3.63 11.87
C ASP A 20 0.14 -2.16 11.44
N SER A 21 0.41 -1.27 12.40
CA SER A 21 0.41 0.17 12.14
C SER A 21 1.52 0.58 11.17
N GLY A 22 2.66 -0.11 11.21
CA GLY A 22 3.76 0.07 10.26
C GLY A 22 3.38 -0.35 8.85
N VAL A 23 2.68 -1.47 8.70
CA VAL A 23 2.12 -1.95 7.42
C VAL A 23 1.13 -0.94 6.84
N GLN A 24 0.17 -0.49 7.65
CA GLN A 24 -0.83 0.51 7.24
C GLN A 24 -0.17 1.82 6.81
N THR A 25 0.84 2.28 7.55
CA THR A 25 1.59 3.49 7.22
C THR A 25 2.38 3.32 5.93
N ALA A 26 3.07 2.18 5.75
CA ALA A 26 3.85 1.89 4.56
C ALA A 26 2.96 1.84 3.30
N ALA A 27 1.77 1.24 3.38
CA ALA A 27 0.82 1.21 2.27
C ALA A 27 0.32 2.61 1.88
N LYS A 28 0.04 3.48 2.87
CA LYS A 28 -0.34 4.88 2.62
C LYS A 28 0.78 5.67 1.95
N ILE A 29 2.02 5.54 2.43
CA ILE A 29 3.20 6.19 1.83
C ILE A 29 3.40 5.71 0.39
N ALA A 30 3.35 4.39 0.15
CA ALA A 30 3.48 3.83 -1.19
C ALA A 30 2.39 4.34 -2.15
N THR A 31 1.15 4.48 -1.65
CA THR A 31 0.03 5.04 -2.44
C THR A 31 0.20 6.53 -2.73
N TYR A 32 0.73 7.30 -1.77
CA TYR A 32 1.07 8.70 -1.99
C TYR A 32 2.16 8.85 -3.07
N GLU A 33 3.22 8.05 -3.01
CA GLU A 33 4.26 8.01 -4.04
C GLU A 33 3.72 7.60 -5.41
N PHE A 34 2.81 6.61 -5.45
CA PHE A 34 2.12 6.23 -6.68
C PHE A 34 1.33 7.40 -7.26
N ASN A 35 0.54 8.10 -6.44
CA ASN A 35 -0.21 9.28 -6.87
C ASN A 35 0.70 10.37 -7.43
N ASN A 36 1.86 10.62 -6.82
CA ASN A 36 2.80 11.63 -7.29
C ASN A 36 3.35 11.31 -8.69
N ARG A 37 3.66 10.03 -8.94
CA ARG A 37 4.24 9.56 -10.21
C ARG A 37 3.21 9.26 -11.29
N SER A 38 1.96 9.01 -10.90
CA SER A 38 0.86 8.76 -11.81
C SER A 38 0.44 10.04 -12.54
N ASN A 39 0.18 9.89 -13.84
CA ASN A 39 -0.38 10.94 -14.70
C ASN A 39 -1.91 11.01 -14.63
N ASP A 40 -2.53 10.23 -13.74
CA ASP A 40 -3.98 10.25 -13.53
C ASP A 40 -4.43 11.58 -12.92
N ILE A 41 -5.57 12.10 -13.39
CA ILE A 41 -6.15 13.33 -12.84
C ILE A 41 -6.79 13.12 -11.46
N PHE A 42 -7.08 11.87 -11.08
CA PHE A 42 -7.67 11.50 -9.80
C PHE A 42 -6.65 10.84 -8.86
N LEU A 43 -6.86 11.00 -7.56
CA LEU A 43 -6.08 10.32 -6.54
C LEU A 43 -6.54 8.88 -6.35
N PHE A 44 -5.62 8.00 -6.00
CA PHE A 44 -5.86 6.64 -5.54
C PHE A 44 -5.71 6.57 -4.02
N LYS A 45 -6.49 5.70 -3.38
CA LYS A 45 -6.45 5.44 -1.94
C LYS A 45 -6.34 3.93 -1.70
N VAL A 46 -5.66 3.53 -0.62
CA VAL A 46 -5.60 2.13 -0.18
C VAL A 46 -7.02 1.63 0.07
N SER A 47 -7.39 0.54 -0.59
CA SER A 47 -8.68 -0.14 -0.44
C SER A 47 -8.57 -1.47 0.31
N ALA A 48 -7.46 -2.19 0.13
CA ALA A 48 -7.15 -3.39 0.91
C ALA A 48 -5.64 -3.65 0.94
N ILE A 49 -5.21 -4.42 1.93
CA ILE A 49 -3.88 -5.02 2.00
C ILE A 49 -4.12 -6.51 2.16
N ASP A 50 -3.76 -7.29 1.15
CA ASP A 50 -4.07 -8.72 1.10
C ASP A 50 -3.01 -9.53 1.88
N GLU A 51 -1.75 -9.16 1.72
CA GLU A 51 -0.61 -9.80 2.40
C GLU A 51 0.46 -8.79 2.80
N ALA A 52 1.16 -9.09 3.91
CA ALA A 52 2.31 -8.31 4.34
C ALA A 52 3.40 -9.19 4.97
N LYS A 53 4.65 -8.84 4.67
CA LYS A 53 5.86 -9.41 5.28
C LYS A 53 6.79 -8.28 5.71
N VAL A 54 7.51 -8.49 6.80
CA VAL A 54 8.52 -7.55 7.33
C VAL A 54 9.89 -8.21 7.32
N GLN A 55 10.91 -7.45 6.91
CA GLN A 55 12.29 -7.89 6.85
C GLN A 55 13.19 -6.84 7.53
N VAL A 56 13.94 -7.27 8.55
CA VAL A 56 14.93 -6.42 9.22
C VAL A 56 16.22 -6.41 8.39
N VAL A 57 16.62 -5.23 7.93
CA VAL A 57 17.85 -4.98 7.17
C VAL A 57 18.65 -3.87 7.87
N LYS A 58 19.39 -3.01 7.15
CA LYS A 58 19.82 -1.70 7.67
C LYS A 58 18.64 -0.72 7.76
N GLY A 59 17.56 -1.14 8.42
CA GLY A 59 16.23 -0.52 8.41
C GLY A 59 15.12 -1.58 8.42
N ILE A 60 13.88 -1.16 8.21
CA ILE A 60 12.72 -2.05 8.08
C ILE A 60 12.25 -2.05 6.63
N LYS A 61 12.13 -3.23 6.03
CA LYS A 61 11.55 -3.41 4.70
C LYS A 61 10.21 -4.12 4.82
N TYR A 62 9.14 -3.46 4.40
CA TYR A 62 7.83 -4.08 4.20
C TYR A 62 7.72 -4.59 2.76
N ILE A 63 7.21 -5.81 2.60
CA ILE A 63 6.88 -6.43 1.32
C ILE A 63 5.40 -6.76 1.40
N MET A 64 4.58 -6.16 0.53
CA MET A 64 3.12 -6.17 0.68
C MET A 64 2.43 -6.33 -0.67
N GLU A 65 1.27 -6.97 -0.65
CA GLU A 65 0.30 -6.92 -1.74
C GLU A 65 -0.82 -5.94 -1.36
N VAL A 66 -0.89 -4.81 -2.07
CA VAL A 66 -1.78 -3.69 -1.74
C VAL A 66 -2.71 -3.41 -2.92
N LYS A 67 -4.01 -3.39 -2.64
CA LYS A 67 -5.03 -2.91 -3.58
C LYS A 67 -5.27 -1.42 -3.37
N ILE A 68 -5.02 -0.63 -4.39
CA ILE A 68 -5.38 0.80 -4.45
C ILE A 68 -6.56 1.00 -5.40
N THR A 69 -7.51 1.85 -5.01
CA THR A 69 -8.71 2.16 -5.78
C THR A 69 -8.76 3.65 -6.07
N ARG A 70 -9.15 4.02 -7.30
CA ARG A 70 -9.29 5.41 -7.71
C ARG A 70 -10.41 6.08 -6.90
N THR A 71 -10.22 7.34 -6.54
CA THR A 71 -11.18 8.16 -5.81
C THR A 71 -11.87 9.16 -6.73
N VAL A 72 -12.93 9.80 -6.23
CA VAL A 72 -13.60 10.92 -6.92
C VAL A 72 -12.80 12.23 -6.82
N CYS A 73 -11.76 12.28 -5.98
CA CYS A 73 -10.95 13.46 -5.76
C CYS A 73 -9.94 13.68 -6.88
N ARG A 74 -9.89 14.90 -7.41
CA ARG A 74 -8.85 15.33 -8.35
C ARG A 74 -7.53 15.59 -7.62
N LYS A 75 -6.40 15.29 -8.26
CA LYS A 75 -5.05 15.55 -7.74
C LYS A 75 -4.80 17.05 -7.58
N LYS A 76 -5.32 17.87 -8.51
CA LYS A 76 -5.29 19.33 -8.39
C LYS A 76 -6.19 19.79 -7.23
N GLY A 77 -5.69 20.72 -6.43
CA GLY A 77 -6.42 21.30 -5.29
C GLY A 77 -6.06 20.71 -3.93
N ASN A 78 -5.10 19.76 -3.87
CA ASN A 78 -4.56 19.18 -2.64
C ASN A 78 -5.66 18.72 -1.66
N PRO A 79 -6.60 17.87 -2.09
CA PRO A 79 -7.69 17.43 -1.22
C PRO A 79 -7.17 16.54 -0.09
N ASP A 80 -7.93 16.51 1.01
CA ASP A 80 -7.73 15.54 2.09
C ASP A 80 -8.10 14.13 1.61
N LEU A 81 -7.07 13.32 1.31
CA LEU A 81 -7.23 11.97 0.78
C LEU A 81 -8.05 11.06 1.70
N GLU A 82 -8.06 11.31 3.01
CA GLU A 82 -8.84 10.49 3.93
C GLU A 82 -10.35 10.71 3.75
N LYS A 83 -10.78 11.90 3.31
CA LYS A 83 -12.17 12.24 3.02
C LYS A 83 -12.62 11.87 1.60
N CYS A 84 -11.69 11.45 0.74
CA CYS A 84 -11.97 11.09 -0.64
C CYS A 84 -12.67 9.73 -0.74
N GLN A 85 -13.89 9.75 -1.31
CA GLN A 85 -14.66 8.53 -1.59
C GLN A 85 -14.07 7.79 -2.80
N PHE A 86 -14.19 6.47 -2.80
CA PHE A 86 -13.85 5.66 -3.98
C PHE A 86 -14.80 5.99 -5.14
N GLN A 87 -14.31 5.85 -6.37
CA GLN A 87 -15.19 5.88 -7.54
C GLN A 87 -16.12 4.65 -7.53
N PRO A 88 -17.33 4.76 -8.08
CA PRO A 88 -18.21 3.61 -8.28
C PRO A 88 -17.56 2.53 -9.14
N ASP A 89 -18.02 1.29 -8.97
CA ASP A 89 -17.51 0.14 -9.70
C ASP A 89 -17.62 0.32 -11.22
N GLY A 90 -16.55 -0.03 -11.93
CA GLY A 90 -16.46 0.08 -13.38
C GLY A 90 -15.03 -0.08 -13.87
N LYS A 91 -14.86 -0.24 -15.19
CA LYS A 91 -13.52 -0.27 -15.79
C LYS A 91 -12.89 1.11 -15.66
N LEU A 92 -11.73 1.19 -15.02
CA LEU A 92 -10.94 2.41 -15.00
C LEU A 92 -10.56 2.78 -16.43
N LYS A 93 -11.02 3.93 -16.88
CA LYS A 93 -10.48 4.59 -18.07
C LYS A 93 -9.26 5.38 -17.65
N GLN A 94 -8.15 5.24 -18.37
CA GLN A 94 -6.98 6.08 -18.12
C GLN A 94 -7.34 7.51 -18.52
N VAL A 95 -7.17 8.45 -17.59
CA VAL A 95 -7.46 9.86 -17.79
C VAL A 95 -6.18 10.62 -17.51
N PHE A 96 -5.62 11.23 -18.56
CA PHE A 96 -4.40 12.02 -18.46
C PHE A 96 -4.75 13.47 -18.12
N GLN A 97 -3.82 14.15 -17.45
CA GLN A 97 -3.91 15.58 -17.16
C GLN A 97 -3.66 16.45 -18.39
#